data_AF-A0ABD5YGX4-F1
#
_entry.id   AF-A0ABD5YGX4-F1
#
_cell.length_a   1.000
_cell.length_b   1.000
_cell.length_c   1.000
_cell.angle_alpha   90.00
_cell.angle_beta   90.00
_cell.angle_gamma   90.00
#
_symmetry.space_group_name_H-M   'P 1'
#
loop_
_entity.id
_entity.type
_entity.pdbx_description
1 polymer ?
#
loop_
_entity_poly.entity_id
_entity_poly.type
_entity_poly.pdbx_seq_one_letter_code
_entity_poly.pdbx_strand_id
1 'polypeptide(L)'
;MSVDKDKLEIPTALDVALARWDPSTGIDPAVTRAQTRRAAEYLAATGDQLGQTELVDALADGSTLNTATWWGRAVDPGLRYLADAQLVEYHAVSDTYRWVGEEGR
;
A
#
# COMPACT_ATOMS: atom_id res chain seq x y z
N MET A 1 -19.77 1.71 -28.51
CA MET A 1 -19.40 0.91 -27.32
C MET A 1 -18.29 1.67 -26.63
N SER A 2 -18.66 2.70 -25.87
CA SER A 2 -17.72 3.48 -25.07
C SER A 2 -17.50 2.66 -23.81
N VAL A 3 -16.35 2.02 -23.70
CA VAL A 3 -15.93 1.46 -22.43
C VAL A 3 -15.44 2.63 -21.60
N ASP A 4 -16.15 2.91 -20.51
CA ASP A 4 -15.85 3.93 -19.53
C ASP A 4 -14.44 3.69 -18.98
N LYS A 5 -13.46 4.44 -19.52
CA LYS A 5 -12.04 4.35 -19.13
C LYS A 5 -11.74 4.95 -17.75
N ASP A 6 -12.75 5.51 -17.10
CA ASP A 6 -12.61 6.44 -15.98
C ASP A 6 -12.90 5.80 -14.60
N LYS A 7 -13.05 4.47 -14.51
CA LYS A 7 -13.47 3.80 -13.26
C LYS A 7 -12.51 2.73 -12.73
N LEU A 8 -11.33 2.56 -13.33
CA LEU A 8 -10.44 1.42 -13.05
C LEU A 8 -8.94 1.79 -13.09
N GLU A 9 -8.58 3.00 -12.67
CA GLU A 9 -7.23 3.54 -12.87
C GLU A 9 -6.28 3.29 -11.68
N ILE A 10 -6.81 3.16 -10.46
CA ILE A 10 -6.05 2.75 -9.26
C ILE A 10 -5.33 1.38 -9.40
N PRO A 11 -5.96 0.30 -9.92
CA PRO A 11 -5.28 -1.01 -9.96
C PRO A 11 -4.01 -0.98 -10.81
N THR A 12 -3.97 -0.23 -11.91
CA THR A 12 -2.88 -0.38 -12.89
C THR A 12 -1.53 0.15 -12.39
N ALA A 13 -1.49 1.33 -11.78
CA ALA A 13 -0.23 1.94 -11.33
C ALA A 13 0.35 1.21 -10.11
N LEU A 14 -0.50 0.83 -9.16
CA LEU A 14 -0.13 0.03 -7.99
C LEU A 14 0.40 -1.35 -8.41
N ASP A 15 -0.29 -2.06 -9.31
CA ASP A 15 0.14 -3.35 -9.83
C ASP A 15 1.51 -3.26 -10.52
N VAL A 16 1.73 -2.24 -11.36
CA VAL A 16 3.01 -2.01 -12.04
C VAL A 16 4.14 -1.73 -11.04
N ALA A 17 3.89 -0.89 -10.03
CA ALA A 17 4.89 -0.57 -9.01
C ALA A 17 5.27 -1.82 -8.20
N LEU A 18 4.29 -2.59 -7.74
CA LEU A 18 4.50 -3.81 -6.96
C LEU A 18 5.16 -4.93 -7.78
N ALA A 19 4.85 -5.04 -9.08
CA ALA A 19 5.49 -6.01 -9.97
C ALA A 19 6.99 -5.72 -10.16
N ARG A 20 7.40 -4.45 -10.08
CA ARG A 20 8.82 -4.02 -10.17
C ARG A 20 9.55 -4.12 -8.84
N TRP A 21 8.81 -4.09 -7.73
CA TRP A 21 9.40 -4.17 -6.40
C TRP A 21 9.86 -5.58 -6.09
N ASP A 22 11.14 -5.76 -5.75
CA ASP A 22 11.67 -7.02 -5.22
C ASP A 22 11.88 -6.91 -3.69
N PRO A 23 10.93 -7.40 -2.87
CA PRO A 23 11.01 -7.25 -1.42
C PRO A 23 12.06 -8.17 -0.80
N SER A 24 13.15 -7.58 -0.31
CA SER A 24 14.18 -8.26 0.49
C SER A 24 13.83 -8.25 1.99
N THR A 25 12.67 -8.82 2.36
CA THR A 25 12.10 -8.69 3.72
C THR A 25 12.08 -9.98 4.53
N GLY A 26 12.52 -11.10 3.95
CA GLY A 26 12.54 -12.42 4.60
C GLY A 26 11.17 -13.12 4.64
N ILE A 27 10.16 -12.54 3.98
CA ILE A 27 8.86 -13.17 3.71
C ILE A 27 8.80 -13.52 2.21
N ASP A 28 7.96 -14.48 1.84
CA ASP A 28 7.64 -14.74 0.44
C ASP A 28 7.26 -13.43 -0.29
N PRO A 29 7.91 -13.10 -1.42
CA PRO A 29 7.68 -11.86 -2.14
C PRO A 29 6.23 -11.65 -2.60
N ALA A 30 5.51 -12.71 -2.95
CA ALA A 30 4.12 -12.59 -3.36
C ALA A 30 3.22 -12.27 -2.15
N VAL A 31 3.48 -12.87 -0.99
CA VAL A 31 2.80 -12.53 0.26
C VAL A 31 3.07 -11.08 0.64
N THR A 32 4.33 -10.63 0.60
CA THR A 32 4.69 -9.24 0.90
C THR A 32 3.95 -8.27 -0.03
N ARG A 33 4.02 -8.46 -1.35
CA ARG A 33 3.30 -7.61 -2.32
C ARG A 33 1.79 -7.60 -2.08
N ALA A 34 1.18 -8.74 -1.75
CA ALA A 34 -0.25 -8.82 -1.48
C ALA A 34 -0.66 -8.04 -0.22
N GLN A 35 0.13 -8.10 0.85
CA GLN A 35 -0.14 -7.32 2.07
C GLN A 35 0.06 -5.82 1.84
N THR A 36 1.12 -5.43 1.13
CA THR A 36 1.34 -4.03 0.73
C THR A 36 0.22 -3.52 -0.16
N ARG A 37 -0.24 -4.31 -1.14
CA ARG A 37 -1.37 -3.97 -2.01
C ARG A 37 -2.60 -3.65 -1.18
N ARG A 38 -2.96 -4.55 -0.26
CA ARG A 38 -4.14 -4.40 0.60
C ARG A 38 -4.07 -3.12 1.45
N ALA A 39 -2.90 -2.77 1.97
CA ALA A 39 -2.70 -1.52 2.71
C ALA A 39 -2.84 -0.28 1.81
N ALA A 40 -2.25 -0.30 0.61
CA ALA A 40 -2.36 0.80 -0.34
C ALA A 40 -3.80 0.98 -0.86
N GLU A 41 -4.50 -0.10 -1.16
CA GLU A 41 -5.92 -0.09 -1.55
C GLU A 41 -6.79 0.45 -0.42
N TYR A 42 -6.48 0.15 0.85
CA TYR A 42 -7.20 0.71 1.99
C TYR A 42 -6.98 2.22 2.11
N LEU A 43 -5.74 2.70 1.98
CA LEU A 43 -5.42 4.13 1.95
C LEU A 43 -6.13 4.85 0.79
N ALA A 44 -6.21 4.22 -0.38
CA ALA A 44 -6.92 4.78 -1.53
C ALA A 44 -8.44 4.83 -1.31
N ALA A 45 -9.00 3.81 -0.64
CA ALA A 45 -10.43 3.72 -0.36
C ALA A 45 -10.89 4.73 0.70
N THR A 46 -10.07 5.03 1.70
CA THR A 46 -10.40 6.00 2.75
C THR A 46 -10.03 7.44 2.35
N GLY A 47 -8.91 7.62 1.63
CA GLY A 47 -8.34 8.94 1.34
C GLY A 47 -7.69 9.61 2.56
N ASP A 48 -7.73 8.95 3.71
CA ASP A 48 -7.22 9.43 4.99
C ASP A 48 -5.71 9.26 5.10
N GLN A 49 -5.12 10.05 6.00
CA GLN A 49 -3.75 9.89 6.44
C GLN A 49 -3.71 8.93 7.64
N LEU A 50 -3.20 7.71 7.43
CA LEU A 50 -3.25 6.63 8.42
C LEU A 50 -1.86 6.17 8.86
N GLY A 51 -1.72 5.85 10.14
CA GLY A 51 -0.49 5.32 10.74
C GLY A 51 -0.55 3.82 10.99
N GLN A 52 0.51 3.28 11.61
CA GLN A 52 0.61 1.86 11.96
C GLN A 52 -0.62 1.33 12.68
N THR A 53 -1.07 2.01 13.75
CA THR A 53 -2.16 1.54 14.60
C THR A 53 -3.45 1.33 13.81
N GLU A 54 -3.85 2.31 13.01
CA GLU A 54 -5.08 2.28 12.22
C GLU A 54 -5.01 1.18 11.15
N LEU A 55 -3.88 1.04 10.48
CA LEU A 55 -3.69 0.01 9.46
C LEU A 55 -3.65 -1.39 10.06
N VAL A 56 -3.04 -1.55 11.24
CA VAL A 56 -3.03 -2.81 11.98
C VAL A 56 -4.44 -3.21 12.41
N ASP A 57 -5.19 -2.28 13.02
CA ASP A 57 -6.55 -2.52 13.49
C ASP A 57 -7.47 -2.92 12.34
N ALA A 58 -7.36 -2.23 11.19
CA ALA A 58 -8.20 -2.49 10.04
C ALA A 58 -7.83 -3.77 9.26
N LEU A 59 -6.55 -4.14 9.18
CA LEU A 59 -6.07 -5.11 8.18
C LEU A 59 -5.30 -6.31 8.74
N ALA A 60 -4.71 -6.22 9.93
CA ALA A 60 -3.82 -7.27 10.44
C ALA A 60 -4.58 -8.54 10.88
N ASP A 61 -5.83 -8.42 11.33
CA ASP A 61 -6.66 -9.58 11.74
C ASP A 61 -6.87 -10.59 10.60
N GLY A 62 -6.84 -10.11 9.34
CA GLY A 62 -6.95 -10.94 8.14
C GLY A 62 -5.62 -11.47 7.59
N SER A 63 -4.50 -11.33 8.31
CA SER A 63 -3.17 -11.77 7.86
C SER A 63 -2.75 -13.09 8.51
N THR A 64 -2.04 -13.93 7.75
CA THR A 64 -1.36 -15.11 8.32
C THR A 64 -0.05 -14.74 9.04
N LEU A 65 0.38 -13.48 8.96
CA LEU A 65 1.56 -12.95 9.61
C LEU A 65 1.18 -12.39 10.99
N ASN A 66 2.07 -12.54 11.98
CA ASN A 66 1.91 -11.77 13.22
C ASN A 66 2.03 -10.27 12.93
N THR A 67 1.37 -9.43 13.74
CA THR A 67 1.30 -7.98 13.55
C THR A 67 2.66 -7.31 13.35
N ALA A 68 3.68 -7.69 14.13
CA ALA A 68 5.02 -7.11 14.04
C ALA A 68 5.69 -7.44 12.70
N THR A 69 5.53 -8.68 12.23
CA THR A 69 6.06 -9.14 10.94
C THR A 69 5.27 -8.54 9.78
N TRP A 70 3.94 -8.48 9.90
CA TRP A 70 3.07 -7.85 8.93
C TRP A 70 3.45 -6.37 8.70
N TRP A 71 3.58 -5.60 9.78
CA TRP A 71 3.98 -4.20 9.67
C TRP A 71 5.42 -4.04 9.20
N GLY A 72 6.38 -4.57 9.97
CA GLY A 72 7.80 -4.26 9.78
C GLY A 72 8.48 -4.95 8.60
N ARG A 73 7.84 -5.96 7.99
CA ARG A 73 8.43 -6.71 6.86
C ARG A 73 7.55 -6.73 5.61
N ALA A 74 6.28 -6.36 5.70
CA ALA A 74 5.42 -6.30 4.52
C ALA A 74 4.92 -4.89 4.25
N VAL A 75 4.21 -4.29 5.20
CA VAL A 75 3.47 -3.04 4.97
C VAL A 75 4.38 -1.83 4.96
N ASP A 76 5.11 -1.55 6.05
CA ASP A 76 6.00 -0.38 6.12
C ASP A 76 7.03 -0.32 4.97
N PRO A 77 7.83 -1.38 4.68
CA PRO A 77 8.80 -1.32 3.59
C PRO A 77 8.11 -1.17 2.21
N GLY A 78 6.93 -1.75 2.04
CA GLY A 78 6.17 -1.62 0.81
C GLY A 78 5.57 -0.22 0.61
N LEU A 79 5.00 0.37 1.65
CA LEU A 79 4.49 1.75 1.60
C LEU A 79 5.63 2.76 1.42
N ARG A 80 6.80 2.54 2.02
CA ARG A 80 8.02 3.33 1.74
C ARG A 80 8.42 3.26 0.27
N TYR A 81 8.40 2.08 -0.33
CA TYR A 81 8.69 1.91 -1.76
C TYR A 81 7.63 2.62 -2.64
N LEU A 82 6.35 2.52 -2.29
CA LEU A 82 5.28 3.22 -3.00
C LEU A 82 5.37 4.74 -2.84
N ALA A 83 5.95 5.22 -1.74
CA ALA A 83 6.22 6.64 -1.55
C ALA A 83 7.36 7.16 -2.43
N ASP A 84 8.41 6.36 -2.63
CA ASP A 84 9.45 6.65 -3.62
C ASP A 84 8.87 6.68 -5.05
N ALA A 85 7.90 5.79 -5.33
CA ALA A 85 7.15 5.76 -6.59
C ALA A 85 6.06 6.86 -6.71
N GLN A 86 5.95 7.78 -5.74
CA GLN A 86 4.97 8.87 -5.71
C GLN A 86 3.49 8.42 -5.76
N LEU A 87 3.19 7.21 -5.30
CA LEU A 87 1.82 6.69 -5.19
C LEU A 87 1.23 6.88 -3.79
N VAL A 88 2.09 6.97 -2.78
CA VAL A 88 1.75 7.20 -1.38
C VAL A 88 2.59 8.36 -0.86
N GLU A 89 2.01 9.28 -0.11
CA GLU A 89 2.77 10.28 0.62
C GLU A 89 3.12 9.72 2.01
N TYR A 90 4.40 9.83 2.39
CA TYR A 90 4.86 9.51 3.74
C TYR A 90 5.08 10.79 4.54
N HIS A 91 4.35 10.96 5.63
CA HIS A 91 4.48 12.09 6.53
C HIS A 91 5.33 11.72 7.76
N ALA A 92 6.62 12.05 7.69
CA ALA A 92 7.62 11.64 8.68
C ALA A 92 7.34 12.13 10.12
N VAL A 93 6.71 13.30 10.29
CA VAL A 93 6.41 13.86 11.63
C VAL A 93 5.37 13.01 12.37
N SER A 94 4.42 12.44 11.62
CA SER A 94 3.30 11.68 12.19
C SER A 94 3.43 10.17 11.96
N ASP A 95 4.50 9.74 11.28
CA ASP A 95 4.72 8.37 10.82
C ASP A 95 3.48 7.75 10.17
N THR A 96 2.95 8.46 9.18
CA THR A 96 1.67 8.14 8.54
C THR A 96 1.79 8.15 7.04
N TYR A 97 0.89 7.44 6.39
CA TYR A 97 0.83 7.28 4.95
C TYR A 97 -0.52 7.77 4.44
N ARG A 98 -0.52 8.39 3.25
CA ARG A 98 -1.74 8.80 2.56
C ARG A 98 -1.63 8.42 1.09
N TRP A 99 -2.70 7.92 0.49
CA TRP A 99 -2.72 7.66 -0.95
C TRP A 99 -2.68 8.98 -1.73
N VAL A 100 -1.82 9.06 -2.75
CA VAL A 100 -1.70 10.25 -3.64
C VAL A 100 -1.67 9.87 -5.14
N GLY A 101 -1.76 8.58 -5.48
CA GLY A 101 -1.84 8.12 -6.87
C GLY A 101 -3.15 8.55 -7.52
N GLU A 102 -3.06 9.45 -8.50
CA GLU A 102 -4.18 9.98 -9.32
C GLU A 102 -5.34 10.62 -8.50
N GLU A 103 -5.03 11.69 -7.76
CA GLU A 103 -5.74 12.98 -7.87
C GLU A 103 -4.75 13.94 -8.55
N GLY A 104 -4.46 13.70 -9.84
CA GLY A 104 -3.22 14.09 -10.51
C GLY A 104 -3.33 14.80 -11.85
N ARG A 105 -4.51 15.37 -12.19
CA ARG A 105 -4.86 16.19 -13.38
C ARG A 105 -5.12 15.52 -14.72
#